data_AF-A0A2Z2K9B9-F1
#
_entry.id   AF-A0A2Z2K9B9-F1
#
_cell.length_a   1.000
_cell.length_b   1.000
_cell.length_c   1.000
_cell.angle_alpha   90.00
_cell.angle_beta   90.00
_cell.angle_gamma   90.00
#
_symmetry.space_group_name_H-M   'P 1'
#
loop_
_entity.id
_entity.type
_entity.pdbx_description
1 polymer ?
#
loop_
_entity_poly.entity_id
_entity_poly.type
_entity_poly.pdbx_seq_one_letter_code
_entity_poly.pdbx_strand_id
1 'polypeptide(L)'
;MNRKLLSGGWIRKLLKWRETNMSTQPFGEYLRQLRNAKGMTLQDVKDASGVSHPYLSQLENGKKCVVSPDVVRKLAAAFGVTHLGLMIKAGHVTEDEVLTFRREHGINDGGES
;
A
#
# COMPACT_ATOMS: atom_id res chain seq x y z
N MET A 1 21.10 -26.97 -5.36
CA MET A 1 20.26 -26.24 -6.33
C MET A 1 20.84 -24.86 -6.62
N ASN A 2 20.69 -24.39 -7.87
CA ASN A 2 21.57 -23.47 -8.59
C ASN A 2 21.72 -22.04 -7.98
N ARG A 3 22.94 -21.66 -7.57
CA ARG A 3 23.31 -20.39 -6.90
C ARG A 3 23.75 -19.27 -7.85
N LYS A 4 23.35 -19.29 -9.12
CA LYS A 4 23.80 -18.31 -10.12
C LYS A 4 22.66 -17.47 -10.69
N LEU A 5 21.93 -16.68 -9.88
CA LEU A 5 21.08 -15.55 -10.34
C LEU A 5 20.79 -14.54 -9.20
N LEU A 6 21.79 -14.10 -8.43
CA LEU A 6 21.61 -13.12 -7.35
C LEU A 6 22.65 -11.99 -7.42
N SER A 7 22.71 -11.28 -8.55
CA SER A 7 23.62 -10.14 -8.76
C SER A 7 22.90 -8.81 -9.05
N GLY A 8 21.73 -8.59 -8.44
CA GLY A 8 21.03 -7.30 -8.49
C GLY A 8 20.89 -6.72 -7.09
N GLY A 9 21.45 -5.54 -6.83
CA GLY A 9 21.30 -4.81 -5.54
C GLY A 9 19.82 -4.58 -5.16
N TRP A 10 18.94 -4.57 -6.16
CA TRP A 10 17.49 -4.49 -6.00
C TRP A 10 16.87 -5.71 -5.31
N ILE A 11 17.40 -6.92 -5.55
CA ILE A 11 16.88 -8.17 -4.95
C ILE A 11 17.27 -8.25 -3.46
N ARG A 12 18.47 -7.79 -3.09
CA ARG A 12 18.90 -7.71 -1.69
C ARG A 12 18.11 -6.64 -0.92
N LYS A 13 17.84 -5.49 -1.57
CA LYS A 13 16.95 -4.46 -1.02
C LYS A 13 15.54 -5.02 -0.80
N LEU A 14 15.00 -5.78 -1.77
CA LEU A 14 13.68 -6.43 -1.69
C LEU A 14 13.59 -7.47 -0.56
N LEU A 15 14.65 -8.27 -0.36
CA LEU A 15 14.69 -9.29 0.70
C LEU A 15 14.77 -8.66 2.10
N LYS A 16 15.60 -7.62 2.25
CA LYS A 16 15.69 -6.83 3.49
C LYS A 16 14.40 -6.07 3.79
N TRP A 17 13.72 -5.59 2.75
CA TRP A 17 12.39 -4.96 2.87
C TRP A 17 11.32 -5.96 3.33
N ARG A 18 11.40 -7.24 2.91
CA ARG A 18 10.55 -8.32 3.41
C ARG A 18 10.74 -8.62 4.90
N GLU A 19 11.97 -8.54 5.41
CA GLU A 19 12.28 -8.81 6.82
C GLU A 19 11.89 -7.65 7.76
N THR A 20 11.96 -6.40 7.29
CA THR A 20 11.76 -5.22 8.14
C THR A 20 10.28 -4.88 8.40
N ASN A 21 9.35 -5.44 7.63
CA ASN A 21 7.90 -5.12 7.70
C ASN A 21 7.05 -6.16 8.48
N MET A 22 7.65 -7.04 9.27
CA MET A 22 6.95 -8.14 9.94
C MET A 22 6.12 -7.76 11.19
N SER A 23 5.91 -6.48 11.49
CA SER A 23 5.14 -6.05 12.68
C SER A 23 3.88 -5.23 12.40
N THR A 24 3.44 -5.08 11.15
CA THR A 24 2.20 -4.35 10.81
C THR A 24 1.43 -5.15 9.76
N GLN A 25 0.12 -5.31 9.91
CA GLN A 25 -0.70 -6.16 9.03
C GLN A 25 -0.33 -6.03 7.54
N PRO A 26 -0.19 -7.15 6.80
CA PRO A 26 0.07 -7.10 5.37
C PRO A 26 -0.95 -6.21 4.66
N PHE A 27 -0.49 -5.34 3.75
CA PHE A 27 -1.33 -4.38 3.03
C PHE A 27 -2.64 -4.98 2.47
N GLY A 28 -2.60 -6.22 1.99
CA GLY A 28 -3.77 -6.96 1.54
C GLY A 28 -4.85 -7.18 2.62
N GLU A 29 -4.43 -7.50 3.84
CA GLU A 29 -5.33 -7.67 4.98
C GLU A 29 -6.00 -6.34 5.36
N TYR A 30 -5.24 -5.25 5.34
CA TYR A 30 -5.78 -3.91 5.54
C TYR A 30 -6.86 -3.56 4.50
N LEU A 31 -6.61 -3.86 3.22
CA LEU A 31 -7.62 -3.65 2.17
C LEU A 31 -8.87 -4.50 2.38
N ARG A 32 -8.71 -5.76 2.79
CA ARG A 32 -9.84 -6.64 3.11
C ARG A 32 -10.69 -6.09 4.25
N GLN A 33 -10.05 -5.58 5.30
CA GLN A 33 -10.76 -4.94 6.41
C GLN A 33 -11.49 -3.67 5.96
N LEU A 34 -10.82 -2.81 5.19
CA LEU A 34 -11.41 -1.58 4.66
C LEU A 34 -12.64 -1.88 3.78
N ARG A 35 -12.53 -2.91 2.93
CA ARG A 35 -13.63 -3.38 2.09
C ARG A 35 -14.81 -3.88 2.93
N ASN A 36 -14.55 -4.74 3.92
CA ASN A 36 -15.58 -5.28 4.81
C ASN A 36 -16.24 -4.19 5.66
N ALA A 37 -15.47 -3.23 6.19
CA ALA A 37 -15.99 -2.11 6.96
C ALA A 37 -16.93 -1.21 6.14
N LYS A 38 -16.74 -1.16 4.83
CA LYS A 38 -17.59 -0.43 3.87
C LYS A 38 -18.71 -1.29 3.28
N GLY A 39 -18.85 -2.55 3.70
CA GLY A 39 -19.86 -3.46 3.17
C GLY A 39 -19.71 -3.77 1.68
N MET A 40 -18.52 -3.59 1.11
CA MET A 40 -18.28 -3.78 -0.33
C MET A 40 -17.91 -5.24 -0.64
N THR A 41 -18.37 -5.75 -1.76
CA THR A 41 -17.89 -6.99 -2.35
C THR A 41 -16.62 -6.73 -3.19
N LEU A 42 -15.89 -7.79 -3.56
CA LEU A 42 -14.78 -7.65 -4.50
C LEU A 42 -15.24 -7.15 -5.88
N GLN A 43 -16.47 -7.46 -6.27
CA GLN A 43 -17.06 -6.97 -7.52
C GLN A 43 -17.33 -5.46 -7.43
N ASP A 44 -17.85 -4.96 -6.31
CA ASP A 44 -18.06 -3.52 -6.11
C ASP A 44 -16.74 -2.75 -6.17
N VAL A 45 -15.68 -3.27 -5.54
CA VAL A 45 -14.35 -2.65 -5.59
C VAL A 45 -13.79 -2.67 -7.01
N LYS A 46 -13.97 -3.77 -7.75
CA LYS A 46 -13.57 -3.84 -9.16
C LYS A 46 -14.28 -2.76 -9.97
N ASP A 47 -15.58 -2.62 -9.81
CA ASP A 47 -16.39 -1.71 -10.62
C ASP A 47 -16.07 -0.25 -10.28
N ALA A 48 -15.79 0.06 -9.01
CA ALA A 48 -15.38 1.39 -8.56
C ALA A 48 -13.93 1.74 -8.93
N SER A 49 -12.99 0.78 -8.86
CA SER A 49 -11.55 1.04 -9.06
C SER A 49 -11.05 0.75 -10.47
N GLY A 50 -11.78 -0.04 -11.27
CA GLY A 50 -11.32 -0.62 -12.52
C GLY A 50 -10.17 -1.64 -12.35
N VAL A 51 -9.89 -2.09 -11.12
CA VAL A 51 -8.89 -3.13 -10.84
C VAL A 51 -9.56 -4.50 -10.95
N SER A 52 -8.95 -5.43 -11.67
CA SER A 52 -9.61 -6.71 -11.94
C SER A 52 -9.86 -7.53 -10.68
N HIS A 53 -10.98 -8.25 -10.65
CA HIS A 53 -11.36 -9.09 -9.52
C HIS A 53 -10.30 -10.15 -9.15
N PRO A 54 -9.65 -10.86 -10.10
CA PRO A 54 -8.55 -11.78 -9.76
C PRO A 54 -7.37 -11.09 -9.08
N TYR A 55 -7.07 -9.85 -9.48
CA TYR A 55 -6.00 -9.06 -8.90
C TYR A 55 -6.32 -8.63 -7.47
N LEU A 56 -7.53 -8.14 -7.22
CA LEU A 56 -8.01 -7.78 -5.88
C LEU A 56 -7.98 -8.99 -4.94
N SER A 57 -8.41 -10.16 -5.41
CA SER A 57 -8.35 -11.41 -4.63
C SER A 57 -6.91 -11.80 -4.29
N GLN A 58 -5.97 -11.72 -5.25
CA GLN A 58 -4.56 -12.00 -4.97
C GLN A 58 -3.95 -11.01 -3.97
N LEU A 59 -4.35 -9.74 -4.07
CA LEU A 59 -3.90 -8.67 -3.18
C LEU A 59 -4.39 -8.91 -1.75
N GLU A 60 -5.70 -9.11 -1.55
CA GLU A 60 -6.30 -9.32 -0.22
C GLU A 60 -5.82 -10.60 0.47
N ASN A 61 -5.44 -11.62 -0.31
CA ASN A 61 -4.91 -12.88 0.23
C ASN A 61 -3.37 -12.89 0.38
N GLY A 62 -2.71 -11.74 0.23
CA GLY A 62 -1.26 -11.61 0.44
C GLY A 62 -0.40 -12.31 -0.62
N LYS A 63 -0.99 -12.76 -1.74
CA LYS A 63 -0.24 -13.35 -2.87
C LYS A 63 0.51 -12.29 -3.67
N LYS A 64 0.09 -11.02 -3.55
CA LYS A 64 0.77 -9.88 -4.16
C LYS A 64 0.98 -8.77 -3.13
N CYS A 65 2.23 -8.56 -2.72
CA CYS A 65 2.57 -7.58 -1.68
C CYS A 65 2.96 -6.20 -2.24
N VAL A 66 3.31 -6.12 -3.53
CA VAL A 66 3.73 -4.87 -4.17
C VAL A 66 2.71 -4.47 -5.24
N VAL A 67 2.22 -3.25 -5.13
CA VAL A 67 1.22 -2.64 -6.02
C VAL A 67 1.79 -1.34 -6.55
N SER A 68 1.50 -0.96 -7.79
CA SER A 68 1.98 0.32 -8.32
C SER A 68 1.22 1.51 -7.69
N PRO A 69 1.85 2.70 -7.61
CA PRO A 69 1.19 3.92 -7.13
C PRO A 69 -0.13 4.22 -7.85
N ASP A 70 -0.22 3.94 -9.15
CA ASP A 70 -1.46 4.10 -9.92
C ASP A 70 -2.60 3.20 -9.45
N VAL A 71 -2.30 1.95 -9.12
CA VAL A 71 -3.31 1.04 -8.56
C VAL A 71 -3.70 1.48 -7.16
N VAL A 72 -2.74 1.93 -6.34
CA VAL A 72 -3.02 2.49 -5.02
C VAL A 72 -3.95 3.71 -5.13
N ARG A 73 -3.74 4.60 -6.11
CA ARG A 73 -4.60 5.75 -6.36
C ARG A 73 -6.03 5.35 -6.72
N LYS A 74 -6.20 4.36 -7.61
CA LYS A 74 -7.52 3.82 -7.99
C LYS A 74 -8.25 3.20 -6.79
N LEU A 75 -7.53 2.43 -5.97
CA LEU A 75 -8.09 1.82 -4.76
C LEU A 75 -8.45 2.88 -3.71
N ALA A 76 -7.61 3.89 -3.51
CA ALA A 76 -7.89 4.99 -2.60
C ALA A 76 -9.19 5.72 -2.98
N ALA A 77 -9.36 6.01 -4.27
CA ALA A 77 -10.61 6.59 -4.79
C ALA A 77 -11.81 5.66 -4.56
N ALA A 78 -11.70 4.38 -4.89
CA ALA A 78 -12.79 3.40 -4.72
C ALA A 78 -13.21 3.21 -3.26
N PHE A 79 -12.24 3.23 -2.33
CA PHE A 79 -12.53 3.15 -0.90
C PHE A 79 -12.86 4.52 -0.28
N GLY A 80 -12.73 5.64 -0.99
CA GLY A 80 -12.93 6.98 -0.42
C GLY A 80 -11.97 7.27 0.75
N VAL A 81 -10.71 6.87 0.62
CA VAL A 81 -9.63 7.18 1.57
C VAL A 81 -8.56 8.03 0.89
N THR A 82 -7.70 8.69 1.68
CA THR A 82 -6.64 9.52 1.10
C THR A 82 -5.61 8.66 0.37
N HIS A 83 -5.19 9.12 -0.81
CA HIS A 83 -4.15 8.42 -1.58
C HIS A 83 -2.85 8.31 -0.78
N LEU A 84 -2.45 9.37 -0.08
CA LEU A 84 -1.27 9.39 0.77
C LEU A 84 -1.34 8.33 1.88
N GLY A 85 -2.47 8.24 2.61
CA GLY A 85 -2.64 7.26 3.67
C GLY A 85 -2.50 5.83 3.13
N LEU A 86 -3.04 5.57 1.94
CA LEU A 86 -2.92 4.25 1.31
C LEU A 86 -1.51 3.97 0.78
N MET A 87 -0.78 5.00 0.32
CA MET A 87 0.63 4.90 -0.08
C MET A 87 1.54 4.54 1.10
N ILE A 88 1.27 5.12 2.29
CA ILE A 88 1.99 4.77 3.52
C ILE A 88 1.70 3.31 3.90
N LYS A 89 0.44 2.90 3.92
CA LYS A 89 0.07 1.49 4.21
C LYS A 89 0.62 0.50 3.17
N ALA A 90 0.77 0.92 1.92
CA ALA A 90 1.40 0.11 0.87
C ALA A 90 2.93 0.11 0.94
N GLY A 91 3.53 0.93 1.81
CA GLY A 91 4.98 1.06 1.99
C GLY A 91 5.70 1.82 0.88
N HIS A 92 4.99 2.61 0.08
CA HIS A 92 5.61 3.48 -0.92
C HIS A 92 6.23 4.74 -0.33
N VAL A 93 5.74 5.16 0.83
CA VAL A 93 6.18 6.35 1.54
C VAL A 93 6.19 6.02 3.03
N THR A 94 7.18 6.51 3.77
CA THR A 94 7.21 6.39 5.24
C THR A 94 6.57 7.60 5.91
N GLU A 95 6.08 7.44 7.13
CA GLU A 95 5.58 8.58 7.91
C GLU A 95 6.68 9.62 8.15
N ASP A 96 7.93 9.18 8.36
CA ASP A 96 9.09 10.07 8.51
C ASP A 96 9.36 10.92 7.27
N GLU A 97 9.21 10.35 6.06
CA GLU A 97 9.34 11.09 4.80
C GLU A 97 8.27 12.19 4.70
N VAL A 98 7.02 11.87 5.08
CA VAL A 98 5.91 12.84 5.10
C VAL A 98 6.17 13.96 6.12
N LEU A 99 6.60 13.60 7.34
CA LEU A 99 6.90 14.57 8.39
C LEU A 99 8.09 15.46 8.02
N THR A 100 9.10 14.90 7.37
CA THR A 100 10.27 15.66 6.89
C THR A 100 9.86 16.67 5.82
N PHE A 101 9.11 16.23 4.81
CA PHE A 101 8.58 17.11 3.77
C PHE A 101 7.77 18.27 4.36
N ARG A 102 6.90 17.97 5.33
CA ARG A 102 6.06 18.96 6.01
C ARG A 102 6.88 20.02 6.74
N ARG A 103 7.93 19.61 7.47
CA ARG A 103 8.84 20.52 8.19
C ARG A 103 9.62 21.43 7.22
N GLU A 104 10.13 20.87 6.13
CA GLU A 104 10.92 21.62 5.13
C GLU A 104 10.11 22.71 4.42
N HIS A 105 8.81 22.50 4.23
CA HIS A 105 7.94 23.41 3.51
C HIS A 105 7.15 24.36 4.42
N GLY A 106 7.44 24.38 5.73
CA GLY A 106 6.78 25.27 6.69
C GLY A 106 5.27 25.05 6.81
N ILE A 107 4.79 23.84 6.49
CA ILE A 107 3.37 23.48 6.64
C ILE A 107 3.13 23.16 8.11
N ASN A 108 2.96 24.19 8.93
CA ASN A 108 2.40 24.05 10.26
C ASN A 108 0.89 23.88 10.07
N ASP A 109 0.35 22.74 10.48
CA ASP A 109 -1.10 22.64 10.60
C ASP A 109 -1.33 23.47 11.84
N GLY A 110 -1.85 24.68 11.68
CA GLY A 110 -2.37 25.44 12.79
C GLY A 110 -3.39 24.56 13.46
N GLY A 111 -2.97 23.84 14.51
CA GLY A 111 -3.88 23.31 15.49
C GLY A 111 -4.56 24.52 16.09
N GLU A 112 -5.74 24.86 15.58
CA GLU A 112 -6.71 25.59 16.37
C GLU A 112 -6.93 24.77 17.65
N SER A 113 -6.40 25.33 18.74
CA SER A 113 -6.77 25.20 20.16
C SER A 113 -7.09 23.81 20.71
#